data_AF-A0A5C8T917-F1
#
_entry.id   AF-A0A5C8T917-F1
#
_cell.length_a   1.000
_cell.length_b   1.000
_cell.length_c   1.000
_cell.angle_alpha   90.00
_cell.angle_beta   90.00
_cell.angle_gamma   90.00
#
_symmetry.space_group_name_H-M   'P 1'
#
loop_
_entity.id
_entity.type
_entity.pdbx_description
1 polymer ?
#
loop_
_entity_poly.entity_id
_entity_poly.type
_entity_poly.pdbx_seq_one_letter_code
_entity_poly.pdbx_strand_id
1 'polypeptide(L)'
;YPARPGAPACGALPPACGALAPVQFLATSGSLIDLDALARVGPFRADFFIDGVELEWCFRAWSLGWGCYLARDVAIPHRVGGEVIRGLGIAMPRQPLFRMATYLRNAVYAWRLPHVPLRWKLAQAAYLPLQAGLYWADSGWRPAVLLRLLGAARDGALGRLGPPRDRV
;
A
#
# COMPACT_ATOMS: atom_id res chain seq x y z
N TYR A 1 -12.93 -0.49 4.07
CA TYR A 1 -12.24 -1.63 3.45
C TYR A 1 -13.08 -2.89 3.66
N PRO A 2 -13.37 -3.68 2.62
CA PRO A 2 -14.16 -4.90 2.78
C PRO A 2 -13.40 -5.94 3.61
N ALA A 3 -14.14 -6.70 4.41
CA ALA A 3 -13.60 -7.77 5.25
C ALA A 3 -12.92 -8.87 4.42
N ARG A 4 -11.99 -9.61 5.04
CA ARG A 4 -11.38 -10.81 4.47
C ARG A 4 -12.47 -11.87 4.18
N PRO A 5 -12.52 -12.47 2.99
CA PRO A 5 -13.25 -13.72 2.78
C PRO A 5 -12.67 -14.81 3.69
N GLY A 6 -13.47 -15.32 4.63
CA GLY A 6 -13.06 -16.37 5.57
C GLY A 6 -12.25 -15.90 6.80
N ALA A 7 -12.25 -14.61 7.15
CA ALA A 7 -11.82 -14.23 8.50
C ALA A 7 -12.84 -14.73 9.53
N PRO A 8 -12.38 -15.17 10.73
CA PRO A 8 -13.30 -15.42 11.82
C PRO A 8 -14.11 -14.14 12.10
N ALA A 9 -15.42 -14.31 12.35
CA ALA A 9 -16.26 -13.22 12.82
C ALA A 9 -15.66 -12.64 14.11
N CYS A 10 -15.87 -11.34 14.37
CA CYS A 10 -15.36 -10.65 15.57
C CYS A 10 -15.63 -11.37 16.91
N GLY A 11 -16.55 -12.34 16.96
CA GLY A 11 -16.87 -13.14 18.15
C GLY A 11 -15.94 -14.33 18.47
N ALA A 12 -14.94 -14.65 17.64
CA ALA A 12 -13.96 -15.70 17.95
C ALA A 12 -12.67 -15.17 18.61
N LEU A 13 -12.56 -13.86 18.80
CA LEU A 13 -11.45 -13.24 19.52
C LEU A 13 -11.77 -13.15 21.02
N PRO A 14 -10.74 -13.15 21.90
CA PRO A 14 -10.92 -13.02 23.35
C PRO A 14 -11.80 -11.80 23.71
N PRO A 15 -12.60 -11.84 24.79
CA PRO A 15 -13.60 -10.81 25.11
C PRO A 15 -13.06 -9.39 25.34
N ALA A 16 -11.74 -9.22 25.53
CA ALA A 16 -11.09 -7.90 25.52
C ALA A 16 -10.99 -7.25 24.11
N CYS A 17 -11.33 -8.00 23.04
CA CYS A 17 -11.17 -7.60 21.63
C CYS A 17 -12.44 -7.04 20.96
N GLY A 18 -13.45 -6.62 21.74
CA GLY A 18 -14.76 -6.19 21.21
C GLY A 18 -14.71 -5.02 20.20
N ALA A 19 -13.59 -4.29 20.11
CA ALA A 19 -13.38 -3.17 19.19
C ALA A 19 -12.46 -3.47 17.99
N LEU A 20 -11.98 -4.71 17.83
CA LEU A 20 -11.08 -5.08 16.73
C LEU A 20 -11.85 -5.41 15.45
N ALA A 21 -11.56 -4.70 14.36
CA ALA A 21 -12.16 -4.94 13.05
C ALA A 21 -11.14 -5.50 12.05
N PRO A 22 -11.45 -6.58 11.33
CA PRO A 22 -10.53 -7.14 10.33
C PRO A 22 -10.33 -6.16 9.16
N VAL A 23 -9.08 -5.97 8.74
CA VAL A 23 -8.69 -5.05 7.66
C VAL A 23 -7.59 -5.65 6.82
N GLN A 24 -7.50 -5.28 5.53
CA GLN A 24 -6.55 -5.88 4.59
C GLN A 24 -5.09 -5.53 4.87
N PHE A 25 -4.84 -4.32 5.34
CA PHE A 25 -3.52 -3.81 5.69
C PHE A 25 -3.68 -2.59 6.60
N LEU A 26 -2.60 -2.20 7.26
CA LEU A 26 -2.53 -1.10 8.22
C LEU A 26 -1.21 -0.35 8.03
N ALA A 27 -1.18 0.93 8.38
CA ALA A 27 0.08 1.67 8.44
C ALA A 27 0.91 1.21 9.65
N THR A 28 2.23 1.10 9.49
CA THR A 28 3.15 0.66 10.55
C THR A 28 3.24 1.66 11.70
N SER A 29 3.08 2.97 11.43
CA SER A 29 3.26 4.06 12.40
C SER A 29 2.32 4.02 13.61
N GLY A 30 1.31 3.15 13.61
CA GLY A 30 0.39 2.94 14.72
C GLY A 30 0.03 1.47 14.95
N SER A 31 0.83 0.54 14.43
CA SER A 31 0.54 -0.90 14.52
C SER A 31 1.42 -1.59 15.56
N LEU A 32 0.83 -2.53 16.29
CA LEU A 32 1.55 -3.54 17.05
C LEU A 32 1.65 -4.81 16.19
N ILE A 33 2.79 -5.49 16.27
CA ILE A 33 3.06 -6.71 15.51
C ILE A 33 3.40 -7.81 16.51
N ASP A 34 2.68 -8.93 16.39
CA ASP A 34 2.99 -10.15 17.13
C ASP A 34 4.40 -10.66 16.77
N LEU A 35 5.21 -10.99 17.78
CA LEU A 35 6.61 -11.37 17.56
C LEU A 35 6.75 -12.71 16.84
N ASP A 36 5.85 -13.67 17.08
CA ASP A 36 5.83 -14.95 16.39
C ASP A 36 5.41 -14.75 14.92
N ALA A 37 4.45 -13.85 14.68
CA ALA A 37 4.09 -13.43 13.32
C ALA A 37 5.28 -12.78 12.61
N LEU A 38 6.00 -11.86 13.26
CA LEU A 38 7.19 -11.23 12.68
C LEU A 38 8.28 -12.26 12.36
N ALA A 39 8.56 -13.19 13.27
CA ALA A 39 9.52 -14.26 13.08
C ALA A 39 9.12 -15.20 11.93
N ARG A 40 7.82 -15.49 11.79
CA ARG A 40 7.30 -16.41 10.75
C ARG A 40 7.15 -15.77 9.37
N VAL A 41 6.68 -14.52 9.31
CA VAL A 41 6.44 -13.77 8.06
C VAL A 41 7.74 -13.18 7.51
N GLY A 42 8.70 -12.88 8.39
CA GLY A 42 9.97 -12.26 8.05
C GLY A 42 9.89 -10.72 7.96
N PRO A 43 11.03 -10.07 7.73
CA PRO A 43 11.15 -8.61 7.78
C PRO A 43 10.40 -7.92 6.64
N PHE A 44 10.03 -6.66 6.86
CA PHE A 44 9.53 -5.79 5.80
C PHE A 44 10.50 -5.66 4.63
N ARG A 45 9.96 -5.48 3.42
CA ARG A 45 10.75 -5.34 2.20
C ARG A 45 11.51 -4.02 2.15
N ALA A 46 12.75 -4.03 2.61
CA ALA A 46 13.63 -2.86 2.56
C ALA A 46 13.88 -2.36 1.13
N ASP A 47 13.83 -3.25 0.14
CA ASP A 47 13.98 -2.91 -1.27
C ASP A 47 12.78 -2.13 -1.84
N PHE A 48 11.61 -2.16 -1.22
CA PHE A 48 10.52 -1.25 -1.58
C PHE A 48 10.84 0.20 -1.24
N PHE A 49 11.78 0.42 -0.30
CA PHE A 49 12.17 1.72 0.26
C PHE A 49 11.03 2.45 1.00
N ILE A 50 9.97 2.84 0.29
CA ILE A 50 8.75 3.46 0.83
C ILE A 50 7.54 3.08 -0.02
N ASP A 51 6.34 3.22 0.54
CA ASP A 51 5.04 3.00 -0.10
C ASP A 51 4.78 1.57 -0.60
N GLY A 52 3.75 0.94 -0.05
CA GLY A 52 3.40 -0.45 -0.36
C GLY A 52 4.17 -1.49 0.45
N VAL A 53 5.08 -1.06 1.34
CA VAL A 53 5.86 -1.92 2.25
C VAL A 53 4.93 -2.69 3.19
N GLU A 54 4.02 -1.98 3.85
CA GLU A 54 3.05 -2.56 4.78
C GLU A 54 1.99 -3.38 4.08
N LEU A 55 1.56 -2.92 2.90
CA LEU A 55 0.57 -3.62 2.10
C LEU A 55 1.09 -4.99 1.67
N GLU A 56 2.34 -5.05 1.19
CA GLU A 56 3.01 -6.30 0.86
C GLU A 56 3.12 -7.21 2.08
N TRP A 57 3.62 -6.67 3.19
CA TRP A 57 3.83 -7.47 4.40
C TRP A 57 2.53 -8.03 4.96
N CYS A 58 1.46 -7.23 5.01
CA CYS A 58 0.14 -7.69 5.43
C CYS A 58 -0.39 -8.79 4.52
N PHE A 59 -0.29 -8.65 3.19
CA PHE A 59 -0.71 -9.73 2.27
C PHE A 59 0.15 -10.98 2.40
N ARG A 60 1.45 -10.84 2.65
CA ARG A 60 2.32 -11.98 2.95
C ARG A 60 1.94 -12.66 4.25
N ALA A 61 1.67 -11.89 5.31
CA ALA A 61 1.16 -12.39 6.58
C ALA A 61 -0.15 -13.16 6.41
N TRP A 62 -1.08 -12.62 5.61
CA TRP A 62 -2.35 -13.27 5.28
C TRP A 62 -2.17 -14.60 4.58
N SER A 63 -1.24 -14.68 3.63
CA SER A 63 -0.92 -15.94 2.92
C SER A 63 -0.36 -17.02 3.86
N LEU A 64 0.12 -16.62 5.04
CA LEU A 64 0.65 -17.50 6.09
C LEU A 64 -0.34 -17.74 7.24
N GLY A 65 -1.60 -17.30 7.09
CA GLY A 65 -2.67 -17.54 8.07
C GLY A 65 -2.87 -16.43 9.11
N TRP A 66 -2.01 -15.41 9.14
CA TRP A 66 -2.13 -14.30 10.09
C TRP A 66 -3.21 -13.29 9.66
N GLY A 67 -3.79 -12.59 10.64
CA GLY A 67 -4.80 -11.55 10.43
C GLY A 67 -4.27 -10.16 10.72
N CYS A 68 -4.89 -9.15 10.12
CA CYS A 68 -4.65 -7.74 10.47
C CYS A 68 -5.95 -7.13 11.00
N TYR A 69 -5.85 -6.40 12.11
CA TYR A 69 -7.00 -5.91 12.87
C TYR A 69 -6.80 -4.45 13.28
N LEU A 70 -7.81 -3.63 13.03
CA LEU A 70 -7.87 -2.24 13.46
C LEU A 70 -8.58 -2.15 14.81
N ALA A 71 -7.91 -1.58 15.81
CA ALA A 71 -8.58 -1.13 17.05
C ALA A 71 -9.39 0.13 16.77
N ARG A 72 -10.71 0.09 17.02
CA ARG A 72 -11.64 1.19 16.73
C ARG A 72 -11.80 2.18 17.89
N ASP A 73 -11.38 1.77 19.08
CA ASP A 73 -11.49 2.49 20.35
C ASP A 73 -10.23 3.29 20.70
N VAL A 74 -9.14 3.09 19.95
CA VAL A 74 -7.88 3.81 20.13
C VAL A 74 -7.65 4.74 18.95
N ALA A 75 -7.49 6.03 19.22
CA ALA A 75 -7.16 7.04 18.22
C ALA A 75 -5.71 7.50 18.37
N ILE A 76 -4.97 7.49 17.27
CA ILE A 76 -3.65 8.12 17.17
C ILE A 76 -3.82 9.41 16.37
N PRO A 77 -3.79 10.60 17.00
CA PRO A 77 -3.86 11.87 16.31
C PRO A 77 -2.65 11.97 15.39
N HIS A 78 -2.90 11.99 14.08
CA HIS A 78 -1.85 12.16 13.09
C HIS A 78 -2.33 13.15 12.04
N ARG A 79 -1.44 14.06 11.65
CA ARG A 79 -1.71 14.99 10.54
C ARG A 79 -1.10 14.38 9.29
N VAL A 80 -1.94 13.81 8.44
CA VAL A 80 -1.55 13.57 7.03
C VAL A 80 -1.56 14.94 6.36
N GLY A 81 -0.41 15.62 6.36
CA GLY A 81 -0.25 16.90 5.69
C GLY A 81 -0.26 16.76 4.17
N GLY A 82 -0.54 17.87 3.48
CA GLY A 82 -0.41 17.98 2.03
C GLY A 82 -1.69 18.40 1.32
N GLU A 83 -1.53 18.86 0.09
CA GLU A 83 -2.65 19.13 -0.80
C GLU A 83 -3.24 17.80 -1.30
N VAL A 84 -4.46 17.83 -1.84
CA VAL A 84 -5.15 16.64 -2.34
C VAL A 84 -5.46 16.83 -3.81
N ILE A 85 -5.06 15.87 -4.65
CA ILE A 85 -5.46 15.80 -6.05
C ILE A 85 -6.82 15.10 -6.10
N ARG A 86 -7.83 15.76 -6.69
CA ARG A 86 -9.20 15.26 -6.82
C ARG A 86 -9.58 15.22 -8.29
N GLY A 87 -10.14 14.10 -8.73
CA GLY A 87 -10.64 13.95 -10.10
C GLY A 87 -11.17 12.54 -10.35
N LEU A 88 -12.15 12.42 -11.26
CA LEU A 88 -12.70 11.14 -11.71
C LEU A 88 -13.11 10.20 -10.56
N GLY A 89 -13.72 10.76 -9.50
CA GLY A 89 -14.18 10.02 -8.33
C GLY A 89 -13.07 9.58 -7.35
N ILE A 90 -11.81 9.98 -7.59
CA ILE A 90 -10.66 9.66 -6.76
C ILE A 90 -10.18 10.91 -6.02
N ALA A 91 -9.77 10.72 -4.77
CA ALA A 91 -8.98 11.66 -4.00
C ALA A 91 -7.69 10.99 -3.56
N MET A 92 -6.55 11.62 -3.82
CA MET A 92 -5.23 11.14 -3.41
C MET A 92 -4.40 12.29 -2.83
N PRO A 93 -3.52 12.02 -1.85
CA PRO A 93 -2.62 13.05 -1.36
C PRO A 93 -1.64 13.43 -2.47
N ARG A 94 -1.41 14.74 -2.65
CA ARG A 94 -0.33 15.26 -3.50
C ARG A 94 0.99 14.94 -2.80
N GLN A 95 1.76 14.07 -3.43
CA GLN A 95 3.07 13.66 -2.95
C GLN A 95 4.14 14.10 -3.95
N PRO A 96 5.40 14.27 -3.52
CA PRO A 96 6.50 14.53 -4.43
C PRO A 96 6.62 13.45 -5.53
N LEU A 97 7.12 13.85 -6.71
CA LEU A 97 7.21 12.97 -7.88
C LEU A 97 7.97 11.67 -7.59
N PHE A 98 9.09 11.74 -6.85
CA PHE A 98 9.87 10.55 -6.49
C PHE A 98 9.02 9.51 -5.75
N ARG A 99 8.10 9.98 -4.89
CA ARG A 99 7.25 9.14 -4.05
C ARG A 99 6.12 8.52 -4.86
N MET A 100 5.46 9.29 -5.73
CA MET A 100 4.45 8.76 -6.66
C MET A 100 5.04 7.74 -7.63
N ALA A 101 6.25 8.01 -8.15
CA ALA A 101 6.98 7.06 -8.96
C ALA A 101 7.35 5.80 -8.17
N THR A 102 7.76 5.92 -6.90
CA THR A 102 8.08 4.76 -6.05
C THR A 102 6.86 3.91 -5.77
N TYR A 103 5.72 4.53 -5.42
CA TYR A 103 4.44 3.83 -5.25
C TYR A 103 4.04 3.08 -6.52
N LEU A 104 4.07 3.74 -7.69
CA LEU A 104 3.73 3.12 -8.97
C LEU A 104 4.64 1.92 -9.28
N ARG A 105 5.95 2.07 -9.10
CA ARG A 105 6.92 0.99 -9.29
C ARG A 105 6.60 -0.21 -8.40
N ASN A 106 6.40 0.03 -7.10
CA ASN A 106 6.15 -1.03 -6.12
C ASN A 106 4.79 -1.72 -6.39
N ALA A 107 3.77 -0.96 -6.76
CA ALA A 107 2.44 -1.49 -7.10
C ALA A 107 2.47 -2.33 -8.40
N VAL A 108 3.25 -1.92 -9.41
CA VAL A 108 3.48 -2.74 -10.61
C VAL A 108 4.22 -4.03 -10.25
N TYR A 109 5.29 -3.93 -9.46
CA TYR A 109 6.04 -5.11 -9.04
C TYR A 109 5.20 -6.10 -8.21
N ALA A 110 4.23 -5.61 -7.42
CA ALA A 110 3.32 -6.44 -6.63
C ALA A 110 2.52 -7.46 -7.46
N TRP A 111 2.38 -7.26 -8.77
CA TRP A 111 1.79 -8.26 -9.67
C TRP A 111 2.59 -9.57 -9.71
N ARG A 112 3.90 -9.50 -9.53
CA ARG A 112 4.83 -10.65 -9.51
C ARG A 112 4.80 -11.41 -8.19
N LEU A 113 4.15 -10.87 -7.15
CA LEU A 113 4.13 -11.46 -5.83
C LEU A 113 2.97 -12.46 -5.70
N PRO A 114 3.23 -13.74 -5.36
CA PRO A 114 2.19 -14.77 -5.31
C PRO A 114 1.22 -14.58 -4.14
N HIS A 115 1.67 -13.99 -3.03
CA HIS A 115 0.86 -13.75 -1.84
C HIS A 115 -0.07 -12.53 -1.97
N VAL A 116 0.09 -11.69 -3.01
CA VAL A 116 -0.79 -10.54 -3.22
C VAL A 116 -2.10 -11.00 -3.88
N PRO A 117 -3.27 -10.72 -3.28
CA PRO A 117 -4.55 -11.21 -3.80
C PRO A 117 -4.87 -10.71 -5.22
N LEU A 118 -5.35 -11.61 -6.09
CA LEU A 118 -5.73 -11.28 -7.46
C LEU A 118 -6.75 -10.14 -7.54
N ARG A 119 -7.75 -10.13 -6.65
CA ARG A 119 -8.74 -9.04 -6.57
C ARG A 119 -8.10 -7.66 -6.37
N TRP A 120 -7.02 -7.59 -5.59
CA TRP A 120 -6.32 -6.35 -5.33
C TRP A 120 -5.50 -5.94 -6.55
N LYS A 121 -4.83 -6.90 -7.19
CA LYS A 121 -4.11 -6.67 -8.47
C LYS A 121 -5.06 -6.09 -9.52
N LEU A 122 -6.21 -6.71 -9.74
CA LEU A 122 -7.21 -6.24 -10.70
C LEU A 122 -7.73 -4.83 -10.39
N ALA A 123 -8.02 -4.53 -9.12
CA ALA A 123 -8.40 -3.18 -8.71
C ALA A 123 -7.28 -2.16 -9.00
N GLN A 124 -6.02 -2.53 -8.79
CA GLN A 124 -4.86 -1.67 -9.10
C GLN A 124 -4.62 -1.51 -10.61
N ALA A 125 -4.92 -2.51 -11.44
CA ALA A 125 -4.83 -2.37 -12.90
C ALA A 125 -5.69 -1.20 -13.42
N ALA A 126 -6.85 -0.96 -12.80
CA ALA A 126 -7.70 0.19 -13.13
C ALA A 126 -7.26 1.47 -12.41
N TYR A 127 -6.89 1.36 -11.13
CA TYR A 127 -6.56 2.52 -10.31
C TYR A 127 -5.23 3.19 -10.70
N LEU A 128 -4.18 2.43 -11.01
CA LEU A 128 -2.84 2.99 -11.27
C LEU A 128 -2.77 3.88 -12.51
N PRO A 129 -3.32 3.50 -13.68
CA PRO A 129 -3.32 4.38 -14.86
C PRO A 129 -4.10 5.66 -14.60
N LEU A 130 -5.23 5.56 -13.91
CA LEU A 130 -6.06 6.70 -13.55
C LEU A 130 -5.33 7.63 -12.56
N GLN A 131 -4.68 7.06 -11.55
CA GLN A 131 -3.88 7.82 -10.58
C GLN A 131 -2.70 8.53 -11.27
N ALA A 132 -1.96 7.83 -12.11
CA ALA A 132 -0.84 8.38 -12.87
C ALA A 132 -1.27 9.49 -13.83
N GLY A 133 -2.41 9.30 -14.52
CA GLY A 133 -2.99 10.29 -15.43
C GLY A 133 -3.43 11.56 -14.70
N LEU A 134 -4.13 11.41 -13.56
CA LEU A 134 -4.52 12.55 -12.73
C LEU A 134 -3.32 13.31 -12.17
N TYR A 135 -2.27 12.61 -11.72
CA TYR A 135 -1.04 13.24 -11.25
C TYR A 135 -0.31 13.98 -12.38
N TRP A 136 -0.27 13.42 -13.60
CA TRP A 136 0.34 14.06 -14.76
C TRP A 136 -0.44 15.33 -15.19
N ALA A 137 -1.77 15.27 -15.17
CA ALA A 137 -2.63 16.42 -15.41
C ALA A 137 -2.41 17.53 -14.37
N ASP A 138 -2.38 17.17 -13.08
CA ASP A 138 -2.10 18.08 -11.96
C ASP A 138 -0.72 18.75 -12.07
N SER A 139 0.24 18.03 -12.65
CA SER A 139 1.58 18.53 -12.92
C SER A 139 1.68 19.43 -14.16
N GLY A 140 0.55 19.83 -14.77
CA GLY A 140 0.52 20.66 -15.97
C GLY A 140 0.96 19.93 -17.24
N TRP A 141 0.70 18.62 -17.33
CA TRP A 141 1.03 17.78 -18.50
C TRP A 141 2.51 17.76 -18.88
N ARG A 142 3.42 18.04 -17.93
CA ARG A 142 4.86 18.07 -18.17
C ARG A 142 5.38 16.72 -18.66
N PRO A 143 6.04 16.63 -19.84
CA PRO A 143 6.52 15.35 -20.38
C PRO A 143 7.50 14.62 -19.46
N ALA A 144 8.35 15.36 -18.73
CA ALA A 144 9.30 14.78 -17.78
C ALA A 144 8.60 13.97 -16.66
N VAL A 145 7.42 14.41 -16.21
CA VAL A 145 6.62 13.69 -15.20
C VAL A 145 6.10 12.38 -15.77
N LEU A 146 5.51 12.42 -16.97
CA LEU A 146 5.02 11.21 -17.64
C LEU A 146 6.15 10.20 -17.87
N LEU A 147 7.28 10.65 -18.42
CA LEU A 147 8.46 9.79 -18.65
C LEU A 147 8.97 9.17 -17.34
N ARG A 148 8.95 9.92 -16.25
CA ARG A 148 9.34 9.41 -14.92
C ARG A 148 8.39 8.33 -14.40
N LEU A 149 7.07 8.51 -14.58
CA LEU A 149 6.05 7.53 -14.19
C LEU A 149 6.12 6.27 -15.06
N LEU A 150 6.28 6.40 -16.38
CA LEU A 150 6.48 5.27 -17.28
C LEU A 150 7.78 4.51 -16.97
N GLY A 151 8.86 5.24 -16.68
CA GLY A 151 10.12 4.66 -16.21
C GLY A 151 9.94 3.87 -14.91
N ALA A 152 9.16 4.39 -13.97
CA ALA A 152 8.84 3.68 -12.72
C ALA A 152 8.03 2.41 -12.95
N ALA A 153 7.03 2.43 -13.84
CA ALA A 153 6.28 1.25 -14.21
C ALA A 153 7.19 0.18 -14.86
N ARG A 154 8.09 0.60 -15.76
CA ARG A 154 9.11 -0.28 -16.36
C ARG A 154 10.02 -0.88 -15.30
N ASP A 155 10.54 -0.07 -14.38
CA ASP A 155 11.40 -0.54 -13.30
C ASP A 155 10.67 -1.55 -12.42
N GLY A 156 9.39 -1.33 -12.13
CA GLY A 156 8.53 -2.27 -11.39
C GLY A 156 8.37 -3.60 -12.12
N ALA A 157 8.09 -3.56 -13.42
CA ALA A 157 7.97 -4.75 -14.25
C ALA A 157 9.30 -5.55 -14.28
N LEU A 158 10.43 -4.86 -14.45
CA LEU A 158 11.76 -5.46 -14.46
C LEU A 158 12.26 -5.88 -13.08
N GLY A 159 11.63 -5.46 -11.99
CA GLY A 159 12.07 -5.74 -10.62
C GLY A 159 13.26 -4.90 -10.17
N ARG A 160 13.45 -3.72 -10.75
CA ARG A 160 14.48 -2.74 -10.37
C ARG A 160 13.98 -1.90 -9.20
N LEU A 161 14.09 -2.46 -8.00
CA LEU A 161 13.63 -1.84 -6.76
C LEU A 161 14.77 -1.08 -6.05
N GLY A 162 14.48 -0.51 -4.88
CA GLY A 162 15.41 0.23 -4.04
C GLY A 162 15.09 1.72 -3.92
N PRO A 163 15.94 2.52 -3.28
CA PRO A 163 15.80 3.97 -3.26
C PRO A 163 15.78 4.59 -4.66
N PRO A 164 14.85 5.52 -4.96
CA PRO A 164 14.93 6.31 -6.18
C PRO A 164 16.22 7.15 -6.20
N ARG A 165 16.82 7.30 -7.39
CA ARG A 165 18.08 8.03 -7.59
C ARG A 165 17.91 9.55 -7.56
N ASP A 166 16.68 10.00 -7.76
CA ASP A 166 16.25 11.38 -7.96
C ASP A 166 15.59 11.97 -6.70
N ARG A 167 16.22 11.81 -5.52
CA ARG A 167 15.70 12.32 -4.22
C ARG A 167 15.67 13.86 -4.07
N VAL A 168 15.88 14.61 -5.15
CA VAL A 168 15.93 16.08 -5.15
C VAL A 168 14.58 16.66 -5.50
#